data_AF-A0AB36DKE6-F1
#
_entry.id   AF-A0AB36DKE6-F1
#
_cell.length_a   1.000
_cell.length_b   1.000
_cell.length_c   1.000
_cell.angle_alpha   90.00
_cell.angle_beta   90.00
_cell.angle_gamma   90.00
#
_symmetry.space_group_name_H-M   'P 1'
#
loop_
_entity.id
_entity.type
_entity.pdbx_description
1 polymer ?
#
loop_
_entity_poly.entity_id
_entity_poly.type
_entity_poly.pdbx_seq_one_letter_code
_entity_poly.pdbx_strand_id
1 'polypeptide(L)' 'MAKAHGLNIYGYLKFLLEHRQSKDMTDEQLAELAPWSKKL' A
#
# COMPACT_ATOMS: atom_id res chain seq x y z
N MET A 1 -5.21 -7.03 2.42
CA MET A 1 -5.13 -5.57 2.54
C MET A 1 -6.32 -4.89 1.87
N ALA A 2 -6.30 -4.51 0.59
CA ALA A 2 -7.40 -3.74 -0.04
C ALA A 2 -8.80 -4.38 0.09
N LYS A 3 -8.93 -5.68 -0.24
CA LYS A 3 -10.21 -6.40 -0.18
C LYS A 3 -10.81 -6.48 1.24
N ALA A 4 -9.96 -6.50 2.27
CA ALA A 4 -10.40 -6.54 3.67
C ALA A 4 -10.93 -5.18 4.16
N HIS A 5 -10.51 -4.09 3.50
CA HIS A 5 -10.96 -2.72 3.79
C HIS A 5 -12.04 -2.22 2.82
N GLY A 6 -12.61 -3.10 1.99
CA GLY A 6 -13.62 -2.72 0.99
C GLY A 6 -13.09 -1.80 -0.11
N LEU A 7 -11.77 -1.74 -0.30
CA LEU A 7 -11.14 -0.85 -1.26
C LEU A 7 -11.07 -1.50 -2.65
N ASN A 8 -11.22 -0.65 -3.67
CA ASN A 8 -10.92 -1.05 -5.04
C ASN A 8 -9.44 -1.47 -5.12
N ILE A 9 -9.22 -2.75 -5.42
CA ILE A 9 -7.89 -3.36 -5.53
C ILE A 9 -7.03 -2.61 -6.54
N TYR A 10 -7.61 -2.15 -7.65
CA TYR A 10 -6.89 -1.40 -8.67
C TYR A 10 -6.43 -0.02 -8.17
N GLY A 11 -7.30 0.70 -7.45
CA GLY A 11 -6.97 2.00 -6.87
C GLY A 11 -5.84 1.90 -5.83
N TYR A 12 -5.87 0.84 -5.03
CA TYR A 12 -4.79 0.56 -4.08
C TYR A 12 -3.48 0.22 -4.78
N LEU A 13 -3.50 -0.67 -5.77
CA LEU A 13 -2.29 -1.02 -6.53
C LEU A 13 -1.70 0.19 -7.24
N LYS A 14 -2.54 1.05 -7.82
CA LYS A 14 -2.09 2.30 -8.46
C LYS A 14 -1.43 3.23 -7.46
N PHE A 15 -2.06 3.48 -6.31
CA PHE A 15 -1.51 4.32 -5.25
C PHE A 15 -0.15 3.80 -4.75
N LEU A 16 -0.05 2.49 -4.52
CA LEU A 16 1.21 1.86 -4.10
C LEU A 16 2.32 2.03 -5.14
N LEU A 17 2.02 1.84 -6.42
CA LEU A 17 2.99 1.99 -7.50
C LEU A 17 3.45 3.44 -7.69
N GLU A 18 2.55 4.41 -7.51
CA GLU A 18 2.87 5.84 -7.59
C GLU A 18 3.72 6.33 -6.41
N HIS A 19 3.52 5.76 -5.21
CA HIS A 19 4.25 6.16 -4.00
C HIS A 19 5.51 5.32 -3.73
N ARG A 20 5.78 4.29 -4.53
CA ARG A 20 6.96 3.43 -4.36
C ARG A 20 8.22 4.16 -4.80
N GLN A 21 9.11 4.45 -3.86
CA GLN A 21 10.38 5.14 -4.14
C GLN A 21 11.43 4.25 -4.83
N SER A 22 11.38 2.93 -4.62
CA SER A 22 12.36 1.98 -5.19
C SER A 22 11.76 0.61 -5.48
N LYS A 23 12.31 -0.09 -6.47
CA LYS A 23 11.92 -1.48 -6.80
C LYS A 23 12.24 -2.47 -5.66
N ASP A 24 13.13 -2.10 -4.75
CA ASP A 24 13.66 -2.97 -3.69
C ASP A 24 12.95 -2.79 -2.34
N MET A 25 11.86 -2.03 -2.32
CA MET A 25 11.06 -1.81 -1.11
C MET A 25 10.37 -3.10 -0.66
N THR A 26 10.48 -3.45 0.62
CA THR A 26 9.93 -4.69 1.18
C THR A 26 8.41 -4.63 1.32
N ASP A 27 7.76 -5.78 1.49
CA ASP A 27 6.32 -5.87 1.68
C ASP A 27 5.85 -5.13 2.96
N GLU A 28 6.69 -5.10 4.00
CA GLU A 28 6.43 -4.36 5.24
C GLU A 28 6.46 -2.85 5.00
N GLN A 29 7.48 -2.35 4.29
CA GLN A 29 7.57 -0.94 3.91
C GLN A 29 6.42 -0.53 2.96
N LEU A 30 5.96 -1.46 2.12
CA LEU A 30 4.79 -1.28 1.25
C LEU A 30 3.49 -1.20 2.05
N ALA A 31 3.36 -2.00 3.11
CA ALA A 31 2.23 -1.92 4.01
C ALA A 31 2.18 -0.59 4.79
N GLU A 32 3.33 0.05 5.05
CA GLU A 32 3.40 1.39 5.68
C GLU A 32 2.85 2.53 4.83
N LEU A 33 2.90 2.41 3.50
CA LEU A 33 2.37 3.45 2.60
C LEU A 33 0.85 3.56 2.66
N ALA A 34 0.16 2.50 3.07
CA ALA A 34 -1.29 2.50 3.09
C ALA A 34 -1.84 3.52 4.12
N PRO A 35 -2.88 4.32 3.79
CA PRO A 35 -3.48 5.29 4.71
C PRO A 35 -4.02 4.72 6.03
N TRP A 36 -4.32 3.42 6.05
CA TRP A 36 -4.77 2.66 7.23
C TRP A 36 -3.65 1.92 7.94
N SER A 37 -2.41 2.05 7.45
CA SER A 37 -1.25 1.59 8.18
C SER A 37 -1.15 2.41 9.45
N LYS A 38 -1.67 1.84 10.54
CA LYS A 38 -1.48 2.42 11.86
C LYS A 38 0.03 2.34 12.10
N LYS A 39 0.72 3.47 11.94
CA LYS A 39 1.98 3.71 12.65
C LYS A 39 1.65 3.61 14.13
N LEU A 40 1.81 2.41 14.67
CA LEU A 40 1.80 2.14 16.11
C LEU A 40 3.12 2.62 16.68
#